data_AF-X1U2B1-F1
#
_entry.id   AF-X1U2B1-F1
#
_cell.length_a   1.000
_cell.length_b   1.000
_cell.length_c   1.000
_cell.angle_alpha   90.00
_cell.angle_beta   90.00
_cell.angle_gamma   90.00
#
_symmetry.space_group_name_H-M   'P 1'
#
loop_
_entity.id
_entity.type
_entity.pdbx_description
1 polymer ?
#
loop_
_entity_poly.entity_id
_entity_poly.type
_entity_poly.pdbx_seq_one_letter_code
_entity_poly.pdbx_strand_id
1 'polypeptide(L)'
;MGLILFVGVNIYATEIEVNSEIGEICVYTDSALINRVAHLELDKGTYTAIFSNIIPEVDENSLRVSAEGTAIIKLFGAQVKREYLEEVPSEKIKQLKEEIQKLEDEITRMQNLKAILMEKKKFLNSITLFSNTQIPQDLITSMPQISDLENILIFLDTELKDIYAQAFDCELEIRDLRNKVETLNRELSQISRSA
;
A
#
# COMPACT_ATOMS: atom_id res chain seq x y z
N MET A 1 -70.93 -4.59 -0.63
CA MET A 1 -69.68 -5.25 -1.09
C MET A 1 -69.27 -4.60 -2.41
N GLY A 2 -68.32 -3.67 -2.38
CA GLY A 2 -67.73 -3.07 -3.59
C GLY A 2 -66.22 -3.03 -3.40
N LEU A 3 -65.53 -4.00 -3.98
CA LEU A 3 -64.08 -4.19 -3.89
C LEU A 3 -63.40 -3.18 -4.84
N ILE A 4 -62.68 -2.20 -4.28
CA ILE A 4 -61.83 -1.28 -5.05
C ILE A 4 -60.50 -1.99 -5.31
N LEU A 5 -60.24 -2.31 -6.57
CA LEU A 5 -58.99 -2.89 -7.04
C LEU A 5 -57.98 -1.75 -7.29
N PHE A 6 -56.97 -1.59 -6.44
CA PHE A 6 -55.81 -0.75 -6.74
C PHE A 6 -54.88 -1.53 -7.68
N VAL A 7 -54.89 -1.19 -8.97
CA VAL A 7 -53.88 -1.65 -9.92
C VAL A 7 -52.66 -0.74 -9.79
N GLY A 8 -51.62 -1.22 -9.10
CA GLY A 8 -50.33 -0.56 -9.07
C GLY A 8 -49.63 -0.72 -10.42
N VAL A 9 -49.56 0.35 -11.21
CA VAL A 9 -48.73 0.41 -12.41
C VAL A 9 -47.30 0.73 -11.95
N ASN A 10 -46.42 -0.27 -11.99
CA ASN A 10 -44.98 -0.04 -11.82
C ASN A 10 -44.49 0.69 -13.07
N ILE A 11 -44.36 2.02 -12.98
CA ILE A 11 -43.69 2.83 -13.99
C ILE A 11 -42.19 2.56 -13.83
N TYR A 12 -41.64 1.71 -14.69
CA TYR A 12 -40.20 1.60 -14.86
C TYR A 12 -39.70 2.85 -15.57
N ALA A 13 -38.82 3.61 -14.93
CA ALA A 13 -38.11 4.70 -15.59
C ALA A 13 -37.09 4.09 -16.56
N THR A 14 -37.07 4.56 -17.81
CA THR A 14 -36.06 4.11 -18.78
C THR A 14 -34.74 4.79 -18.46
N GLU A 15 -33.70 4.01 -18.22
CA GLU A 15 -32.33 4.51 -18.04
C GLU A 15 -31.71 4.84 -19.39
N ILE A 16 -31.12 6.03 -19.49
CA ILE A 16 -30.40 6.50 -20.68
C ILE A 16 -29.04 7.04 -20.25
N GLU A 17 -27.98 6.59 -20.89
CA GLU A 17 -26.65 7.20 -20.72
C GLU A 17 -26.57 8.49 -21.52
N VAL A 18 -26.05 9.54 -20.89
CA VAL A 18 -26.03 10.89 -21.44
C VAL A 18 -24.62 11.46 -21.39
N ASN A 19 -24.12 11.80 -22.57
CA ASN A 19 -22.90 12.60 -22.69
C ASN A 19 -23.24 14.07 -22.47
N SER A 20 -22.50 14.71 -21.57
CA SER A 20 -22.60 16.15 -21.30
C SER A 20 -21.28 16.84 -21.63
N GLU A 21 -21.36 18.11 -21.98
CA GLU A 21 -20.20 18.95 -22.25
C GLU A 21 -20.07 20.04 -21.19
N ILE A 22 -18.84 20.47 -20.91
CA ILE A 22 -18.58 21.58 -19.97
C ILE A 22 -18.85 22.88 -20.72
N GLY A 23 -19.90 23.60 -20.32
CA GLY A 23 -20.26 24.88 -20.92
C GLY A 23 -19.54 26.06 -20.26
N GLU A 24 -19.32 26.01 -18.95
CA GLU A 24 -18.72 27.09 -18.19
C GLU A 24 -17.97 26.56 -16.96
N ILE A 25 -16.86 27.23 -16.60
CA ILE A 25 -16.10 26.97 -15.38
C ILE A 25 -15.85 28.31 -14.69
N CYS A 26 -16.30 28.42 -13.43
CA CYS A 26 -16.02 29.56 -12.56
C CYS A 26 -15.05 29.12 -11.46
N VAL A 27 -13.84 29.68 -11.46
CA VAL A 27 -12.77 29.30 -10.52
C VAL A 27 -12.74 30.26 -9.34
N TYR A 28 -12.74 29.69 -8.13
CA TYR A 28 -12.53 30.37 -6.85
C TYR A 28 -11.17 29.96 -6.26
N THR A 29 -10.79 30.56 -5.13
CA THR A 29 -9.49 30.32 -4.48
C THR A 29 -9.29 28.87 -4.04
N ASP A 30 -10.36 28.18 -3.66
CA ASP A 30 -10.35 26.84 -3.07
C ASP A 30 -11.28 25.84 -3.78
N SER A 31 -11.98 26.27 -4.81
CA SER A 31 -13.03 25.49 -5.46
C SER A 31 -13.27 25.96 -6.90
N ALA A 32 -13.93 25.12 -7.70
CA ALA A 32 -14.40 25.49 -9.02
C ALA A 32 -15.85 25.05 -9.19
N LEU A 33 -16.70 25.97 -9.66
CA LEU A 33 -18.05 25.65 -10.07
C LEU A 33 -18.03 25.29 -11.55
N ILE A 34 -18.50 24.08 -11.88
CA ILE A 34 -18.52 23.57 -13.25
C ILE A 34 -19.97 23.45 -13.69
N ASN A 35 -20.32 24.12 -14.79
CA ASN A 35 -21.63 24.02 -15.41
C ASN A 35 -21.55 23.08 -16.63
N ARG A 36 -22.36 22.02 -16.63
CA ARG A 36 -22.42 21.04 -17.71
C ARG A 36 -23.79 21.08 -18.37
N VAL A 37 -23.81 20.95 -19.69
CA VAL A 37 -25.03 20.96 -20.49
C VAL A 37 -25.10 19.69 -21.33
N ALA A 38 -26.31 19.15 -21.49
CA ALA A 38 -26.60 18.06 -22.41
C ALA A 38 -27.93 18.34 -23.12
N HIS A 39 -28.01 17.96 -24.39
CA HIS A 39 -29.23 18.05 -25.18
C HIS A 39 -29.76 16.65 -25.44
N LEU A 40 -31.04 16.45 -25.13
CA LEU A 40 -31.71 15.16 -25.23
C LEU A 40 -33.03 15.33 -25.97
N GLU A 41 -33.30 14.46 -26.93
CA GLU A 41 -34.60 14.33 -27.58
C GLU A 41 -35.32 13.13 -26.96
N LEU A 42 -36.36 13.39 -26.17
CA LEU A 42 -37.10 12.36 -25.43
C LEU A 42 -38.58 12.42 -25.76
N ASP A 43 -39.19 11.26 -25.96
CA ASP A 43 -40.64 11.11 -26.05
C ASP A 43 -41.29 11.32 -24.67
N LYS A 44 -42.63 11.37 -24.65
CA LYS A 44 -43.38 11.45 -23.39
C LYS A 44 -43.16 10.18 -22.56
N GLY A 45 -42.52 10.33 -21.39
CA GLY A 45 -42.27 9.22 -20.47
C GLY A 45 -41.53 9.64 -19.21
N THR A 46 -41.11 8.65 -18.42
CA THR A 46 -40.24 8.84 -17.25
C THR A 46 -38.87 8.27 -17.57
N TYR A 47 -37.83 9.07 -17.40
CA TYR A 47 -36.45 8.70 -17.73
C TYR A 47 -35.52 8.96 -16.54
N THR A 48 -34.49 8.12 -16.43
CA THR A 48 -33.34 8.34 -15.56
C THR A 48 -32.14 8.61 -16.45
N ALA A 49 -31.66 9.86 -16.46
CA ALA A 49 -30.46 10.24 -17.20
C ALA A 49 -29.21 9.97 -16.37
N ILE A 50 -28.32 9.13 -16.88
CA ILE A 50 -27.07 8.75 -16.23
C ILE A 50 -25.92 9.53 -16.89
N PHE A 51 -25.30 10.41 -16.11
CA PHE A 51 -24.13 11.18 -16.53
C PHE A 51 -22.86 10.53 -16.00
N SER A 52 -22.12 9.88 -16.88
CA SER A 52 -20.83 9.26 -16.58
C SER A 52 -19.69 10.28 -16.62
N ASN A 53 -18.54 9.94 -16.04
CA ASN A 53 -17.32 10.78 -16.02
C ASN A 53 -17.49 12.14 -15.30
N ILE A 54 -18.26 12.15 -14.20
CA ILE A 54 -18.23 13.27 -13.25
C ILE A 54 -16.92 13.20 -12.45
N ILE A 55 -16.36 14.37 -12.14
CA ILE A 55 -15.10 14.47 -11.39
C ILE A 55 -15.29 13.83 -9.99
N PRO A 56 -14.36 12.99 -9.52
CA PRO A 56 -14.52 12.24 -8.26
C PRO A 56 -14.76 13.12 -7.03
N GLU A 57 -14.23 14.34 -7.05
CA GLU A 57 -14.22 15.30 -5.92
C GLU A 57 -15.48 16.18 -5.85
N VAL A 58 -16.55 15.82 -6.57
CA VAL A 58 -17.81 16.59 -6.54
C VAL A 58 -18.43 16.60 -5.14
N ASP A 59 -18.78 17.78 -4.63
CA ASP A 59 -19.58 17.94 -3.42
C ASP A 59 -21.06 17.68 -3.76
N GLU A 60 -21.62 16.60 -3.21
CA GLU A 60 -23.01 16.19 -3.43
C GLU A 60 -24.01 17.27 -2.99
N ASN A 61 -23.66 18.08 -1.98
CA ASN A 61 -24.53 19.17 -1.49
C ASN A 61 -24.54 20.38 -2.43
N SER A 62 -23.58 20.46 -3.36
CA SER A 62 -23.48 21.54 -4.34
C SER A 62 -24.26 21.25 -5.62
N LEU A 63 -24.76 20.02 -5.79
CA LEU A 63 -25.44 19.58 -7.01
C LEU A 63 -26.74 20.37 -7.23
N ARG A 64 -26.83 21.04 -8.37
CA ARG A 64 -28.04 21.72 -8.85
C ARG A 64 -28.33 21.26 -10.27
N VAL A 65 -29.59 20.92 -10.53
CA VAL A 65 -30.04 20.48 -11.85
C VAL A 65 -31.25 21.31 -12.25
N SER A 66 -31.20 21.80 -13.48
CA SER A 66 -32.31 22.48 -14.16
C SER A 66 -32.52 21.85 -15.53
N ALA A 67 -33.77 21.82 -15.98
CA ALA A 67 -34.13 21.33 -17.29
C ALA A 67 -35.15 22.26 -17.93
N GLU A 68 -34.97 22.54 -19.21
CA GLU A 68 -35.84 23.38 -20.01
C GLU A 68 -36.17 22.65 -21.33
N GLY A 69 -37.37 22.87 -21.85
CA GLY A 69 -37.80 22.22 -23.09
C GLY A 69 -39.18 22.67 -23.55
N THR A 70 -39.63 22.10 -24.66
CA THR A 70 -40.90 22.44 -25.32
C THR A 70 -42.13 21.85 -24.63
N ALA A 71 -41.95 20.89 -23.72
CA ALA A 71 -43.01 20.24 -22.95
C ALA A 71 -42.91 20.55 -21.45
N ILE A 72 -43.96 20.24 -20.69
CA ILE A 72 -43.93 20.34 -19.23
C ILE A 72 -42.98 19.28 -18.67
N ILE A 73 -41.88 19.72 -18.05
CA ILE A 73 -40.88 18.85 -17.44
C ILE A 73 -41.05 18.84 -15.93
N LYS A 74 -40.94 17.65 -15.31
CA LYS A 74 -40.89 17.50 -13.85
C LYS A 74 -39.64 16.74 -13.47
N LEU A 75 -38.76 17.38 -12.70
CA LEU A 75 -37.58 16.75 -12.11
C LEU A 75 -37.96 16.10 -10.78
N PHE A 76 -37.68 14.80 -10.64
CA PHE A 76 -37.92 14.06 -9.41
C PHE A 76 -36.78 14.20 -8.40
N GLY A 77 -35.56 14.34 -8.89
CA GLY A 77 -34.36 14.51 -8.08
C GLY A 77 -33.10 14.28 -8.90
N ALA A 78 -31.97 14.61 -8.31
CA ALA A 78 -30.65 14.30 -8.83
C ALA A 78 -29.82 13.79 -7.66
N GLN A 79 -29.03 12.76 -7.91
CA GLN A 79 -28.14 12.16 -6.91
C GLN A 79 -26.83 11.78 -7.57
N VAL A 80 -25.75 11.91 -6.81
CA VAL A 80 -24.45 11.37 -7.21
C VAL A 80 -24.38 9.94 -6.68
N LYS A 81 -24.20 8.98 -7.57
CA LYS A 81 -23.93 7.60 -7.19
C LYS A 81 -22.43 7.36 -7.32
N ARG A 82 -21.76 7.12 -6.19
CA ARG A 82 -20.36 6.69 -6.19
C ARG A 82 -20.32 5.19 -6.43
N GLU A 83 -19.90 4.81 -7.63
CA GLU A 83 -19.55 3.42 -7.90
C GLU A 83 -18.06 3.25 -7.65
N TYR A 84 -17.73 2.63 -6.51
CA TYR A 84 -16.40 2.13 -6.25
C TYR A 84 -16.20 0.92 -7.16
N LEU A 85 -15.68 1.15 -8.37
CA LEU A 85 -15.04 0.07 -9.12
C LEU A 85 -13.97 -0.51 -8.19
N GLU A 86 -13.88 -1.84 -8.05
CA GLU A 86 -12.72 -2.47 -7.43
C GLU A 86 -11.49 -1.92 -8.16
N GLU A 87 -10.81 -0.95 -7.55
CA GLU A 87 -9.66 -0.33 -8.18
C GLU A 87 -8.65 -1.44 -8.41
N VAL A 88 -8.41 -1.77 -9.68
CA VAL A 88 -7.13 -2.32 -10.07
C VAL A 88 -6.12 -1.34 -9.47
N PRO A 89 -5.32 -1.73 -8.46
CA PRO A 89 -4.41 -0.79 -7.81
C PRO A 89 -3.61 -0.13 -8.92
N SER A 90 -3.60 1.20 -8.94
CA SER A 90 -2.91 1.94 -9.99
C SER A 90 -1.54 1.30 -10.22
N GLU A 91 -1.09 1.16 -11.47
CA GLU A 91 0.16 0.45 -11.80
C GLU A 91 1.32 0.94 -10.90
N LYS A 92 1.27 2.22 -10.49
CA LYS A 92 2.15 2.84 -9.49
C LYS A 92 2.04 2.26 -8.08
N ILE A 93 0.84 2.03 -7.53
CA ILE A 93 0.65 1.35 -6.24
C ILE A 93 1.22 -0.07 -6.28
N LYS A 94 0.98 -0.80 -7.39
CA LYS A 94 1.51 -2.15 -7.56
C LYS A 94 3.04 -2.15 -7.57
N GLN A 95 3.65 -1.25 -8.34
CA GLN A 95 5.11 -1.08 -8.39
C GLN A 95 5.70 -0.74 -7.01
N LEU A 96 5.08 0.18 -6.26
CA LEU A 96 5.54 0.54 -4.91
C LEU A 96 5.47 -0.65 -3.94
N LYS A 97 4.40 -1.44 -3.99
CA LYS A 97 4.28 -2.66 -3.17
C LYS A 97 5.36 -3.70 -3.52
N GLU A 98 5.63 -3.90 -4.81
CA GLU A 98 6.68 -4.81 -5.26
C GLU A 98 8.07 -4.35 -4.82
N GLU A 99 8.34 -3.05 -4.85
CA GLU A 99 9.61 -2.48 -4.39
C GLU A 99 9.78 -2.60 -2.88
N ILE A 100 8.72 -2.31 -2.10
CA ILE A 100 8.71 -2.53 -0.64
C ILE A 100 9.01 -3.98 -0.31
N GLN A 101 8.34 -4.93 -0.98
CA GLN A 101 8.56 -6.36 -0.74
C GLN A 101 10.02 -6.76 -1.00
N LYS A 102 10.63 -6.28 -2.09
CA LYS A 102 12.03 -6.57 -2.40
C LYS A 102 12.98 -6.08 -1.30
N LEU A 103 12.75 -4.88 -0.77
CA LEU A 103 13.55 -4.33 0.33
C LEU A 103 13.35 -5.11 1.63
N GLU A 104 12.12 -5.55 1.93
CA GLU A 104 11.83 -6.39 3.10
C GLU A 104 12.51 -7.77 3.00
N ASP A 105 12.54 -8.37 1.81
CA ASP A 105 13.26 -9.60 1.54
C ASP A 105 14.77 -9.43 1.76
N GLU A 106 15.33 -8.28 1.37
CA GLU A 106 16.74 -7.95 1.57
C GLU A 106 17.07 -7.71 3.06
N ILE A 107 16.19 -7.03 3.80
CA ILE A 107 16.30 -6.91 5.26
C ILE A 107 16.33 -8.29 5.90
N THR A 108 15.41 -9.18 5.51
CA THR A 108 15.32 -10.54 6.03
C THR A 108 16.59 -11.33 5.72
N ARG A 109 17.15 -11.20 4.52
CA ARG A 109 18.44 -11.78 4.14
C ARG A 109 19.57 -11.31 5.06
N MET A 110 19.69 -10.00 5.31
CA MET A 110 20.72 -9.44 6.17
C MET A 110 20.55 -9.89 7.64
N GLN A 111 19.31 -9.98 8.11
CA GLN A 111 19.01 -10.51 9.45
C GLN A 111 19.42 -11.98 9.59
N ASN A 112 19.16 -12.80 8.58
CA ASN A 112 19.58 -14.20 8.55
C ASN A 112 21.12 -14.32 8.57
N LEU A 113 21.82 -13.50 7.77
CA LEU A 113 23.28 -13.49 7.76
C LEU A 113 23.85 -13.10 9.12
N LYS A 114 23.28 -12.06 9.75
CA LYS A 114 23.64 -11.66 11.12
C LYS A 114 23.38 -12.79 12.13
N ALA A 115 22.27 -13.51 12.02
CA ALA A 115 21.97 -14.63 12.90
C ALA A 115 23.02 -15.75 12.78
N ILE A 116 23.43 -16.08 11.55
CA ILE A 116 24.51 -17.06 11.29
C ILE A 116 25.83 -16.59 11.93
N LEU A 117 26.19 -15.31 11.78
CA LEU A 117 27.38 -14.73 12.40
C LEU A 117 27.33 -14.81 13.93
N MET A 118 26.16 -14.57 14.54
CA MET A 118 25.98 -14.69 15.99
C MET A 118 26.13 -16.13 16.47
N GLU A 119 25.63 -17.12 15.73
CA GLU A 119 25.84 -18.54 16.04
C GLU A 119 27.31 -18.94 15.89
N LYS A 120 27.99 -18.49 14.82
CA LYS A 120 29.44 -18.70 14.64
C LYS A 120 30.23 -18.11 15.83
N LYS A 121 29.88 -16.90 16.28
CA LYS A 121 30.48 -16.29 17.47
C LYS A 121 30.26 -17.13 18.73
N LYS A 122 29.04 -17.64 18.97
CA LYS A 122 28.74 -18.50 20.13
C LYS A 122 29.59 -19.76 20.11
N PHE A 123 29.76 -20.37 18.94
CA PHE A 123 30.65 -21.51 18.76
C PHE A 123 32.11 -21.16 19.08
N LEU A 124 32.66 -20.06 18.53
CA LEU A 124 34.03 -19.67 18.84
C LEU A 124 34.24 -19.35 20.33
N ASN A 125 33.25 -18.74 20.98
CA ASN A 125 33.28 -18.50 22.42
C ASN A 125 33.25 -19.79 23.23
N SER A 126 32.59 -20.85 22.77
CA SER A 126 32.59 -22.13 23.49
C SER A 126 33.98 -22.78 23.48
N ILE A 127 34.79 -22.55 22.44
CA ILE A 127 36.19 -23.00 22.37
C ILE A 127 37.01 -22.40 23.54
N THR A 128 36.74 -21.16 23.93
CA THR A 128 37.41 -20.50 25.08
C THR A 128 37.00 -21.06 26.44
N LEU A 129 35.81 -21.66 26.55
CA LEU A 129 35.25 -22.18 27.80
C LEU A 129 35.81 -23.56 28.20
N PHE A 130 36.46 -24.28 27.29
CA PHE A 130 37.10 -25.57 27.59
C PHE A 130 38.30 -25.47 28.55
N SER A 131 38.77 -24.26 28.90
CA SER A 131 39.83 -24.08 29.92
C SER A 131 39.32 -23.92 31.36
N ASN A 132 38.02 -23.70 31.59
CA ASN A 132 37.51 -23.26 32.90
C ASN A 132 36.77 -24.33 33.72
N THR A 133 36.45 -25.49 33.15
CA THR A 133 35.73 -26.56 33.86
C THR A 133 36.42 -27.90 33.64
N GLN A 134 37.36 -28.21 34.55
CA GLN A 134 38.15 -29.45 34.61
C GLN A 134 38.98 -29.73 33.36
N ILE A 135 40.30 -29.63 33.50
CA ILE A 135 41.25 -30.18 32.52
C ILE A 135 40.84 -31.65 32.31
N PRO A 136 40.34 -32.04 31.13
CA PRO A 136 40.06 -33.43 30.81
C PRO A 136 41.29 -34.27 31.12
N GLN A 137 41.11 -35.48 31.65
CA GLN A 137 42.23 -36.36 31.99
C GLN A 137 43.21 -36.56 30.81
N ASP A 138 42.71 -36.41 29.57
CA ASP A 138 43.46 -36.47 28.31
C ASP A 138 44.37 -35.24 28.04
N LEU A 139 44.04 -34.06 28.61
CA LEU A 139 44.89 -32.86 28.53
C LEU A 139 46.04 -32.89 29.56
N ILE A 140 45.98 -33.81 30.54
CA ILE A 140 47.09 -34.09 31.48
C ILE A 140 48.19 -34.92 30.78
N THR A 141 47.83 -35.75 29.80
CA THR A 141 48.73 -36.65 29.07
C THR A 141 49.20 -36.10 27.72
N SER A 142 48.55 -35.06 27.17
CA SER A 142 48.98 -34.36 25.95
C SER A 142 48.63 -32.88 26.05
N MET A 143 49.45 -32.13 26.80
CA MET A 143 49.34 -30.67 26.86
C MET A 143 49.71 -30.09 25.48
N PRO A 144 48.87 -29.24 24.87
CA PRO A 144 49.18 -28.58 23.60
C PRO A 144 50.43 -27.72 23.74
N GLN A 145 51.23 -27.64 22.68
CA GLN A 145 52.43 -26.82 22.71
C GLN A 145 52.05 -25.33 22.79
N ILE A 146 52.94 -24.49 23.33
CA ILE A 146 52.72 -23.03 23.40
C ILE A 146 52.42 -22.46 22.01
N SER A 147 53.07 -22.97 20.96
CA SER A 147 52.79 -22.62 19.57
C SER A 147 51.36 -22.93 19.13
N ASP A 148 50.79 -24.04 19.60
CA ASP A 148 49.41 -24.43 19.25
C ASP A 148 48.40 -23.48 19.93
N LEU A 149 48.70 -23.06 21.16
CA LEU A 149 47.89 -22.09 21.90
C LEU A 149 47.95 -20.71 21.25
N GLU A 150 49.13 -20.25 20.83
CA GLU A 150 49.30 -19.00 20.09
C GLU A 150 48.52 -19.03 18.76
N ASN A 151 48.58 -20.13 18.03
CA ASN A 151 47.83 -20.30 16.77
C ASN A 151 46.31 -20.26 17.00
N ILE A 152 45.81 -20.90 18.06
CA ILE A 152 44.38 -20.84 18.43
C ILE A 152 43.97 -19.41 18.79
N LEU A 153 44.78 -18.69 19.56
CA LEU A 153 44.49 -17.30 19.93
C LEU A 153 44.45 -16.38 18.71
N ILE A 154 45.40 -16.52 17.78
CA ILE A 154 45.45 -15.74 16.53
C ILE A 154 44.22 -16.06 15.66
N PHE A 155 43.85 -17.34 15.56
CA PHE A 155 42.67 -17.77 14.84
C PHE A 155 41.39 -17.16 15.44
N LEU A 156 41.20 -17.27 16.76
CA LEU A 156 40.04 -16.71 17.44
C LEU A 156 39.97 -15.18 17.31
N ASP A 157 41.09 -14.47 17.48
CA ASP A 157 41.15 -13.01 17.33
C ASP A 157 40.74 -12.57 15.92
N THR A 158 41.27 -13.25 14.90
CA THR A 158 40.98 -12.96 13.48
C THR A 158 39.50 -13.21 13.17
N GLU A 159 38.99 -14.39 13.51
CA GLU A 159 37.61 -14.77 13.22
C GLU A 159 36.59 -13.92 13.99
N LEU A 160 36.86 -13.60 15.25
CA LEU A 160 35.96 -12.76 16.03
C LEU A 160 35.93 -11.33 15.48
N LYS A 161 37.09 -10.74 15.14
CA LYS A 161 37.15 -9.41 14.51
C LYS A 161 36.36 -9.36 13.22
N ASP A 162 36.54 -10.36 12.35
CA ASP A 162 35.80 -10.47 11.09
C ASP A 162 34.29 -10.59 11.32
N ILE A 163 33.87 -11.45 12.25
CA ILE A 163 32.45 -11.57 12.62
C ILE A 163 31.86 -10.26 13.13
N TYR A 164 32.58 -9.53 13.99
CA TYR A 164 32.11 -8.24 14.51
C TYR A 164 31.98 -7.19 13.40
N ALA A 165 32.94 -7.13 12.47
CA ALA A 165 32.88 -6.22 11.34
C ALA A 165 31.68 -6.54 10.45
N GLN A 166 31.52 -7.79 10.00
CA GLN A 166 30.40 -8.18 9.16
C GLN A 166 29.03 -8.00 9.84
N ALA A 167 28.94 -8.29 11.14
CA ALA A 167 27.68 -8.09 11.87
C ALA A 167 27.31 -6.61 11.97
N PHE A 168 28.30 -5.72 12.10
CA PHE A 168 28.09 -4.28 12.09
C PHE A 168 27.68 -3.77 10.70
N ASP A 169 28.29 -4.28 9.64
CA ASP A 169 27.91 -3.95 8.26
C ASP A 169 26.45 -4.37 7.98
N CYS A 170 26.04 -5.56 8.42
CA CYS A 170 24.63 -5.96 8.35
C CYS A 170 23.69 -5.01 9.09
N GLU A 171 24.08 -4.48 10.25
CA GLU A 171 23.26 -3.52 10.99
C GLU A 171 23.13 -2.18 10.26
N LEU A 172 24.19 -1.72 9.58
CA LEU A 172 24.15 -0.54 8.73
C LEU A 172 23.19 -0.76 7.57
N GLU A 173 23.35 -1.85 6.83
CA GLU A 173 22.50 -2.16 5.67
C GLU A 173 21.03 -2.31 6.07
N ILE A 174 20.72 -3.05 7.16
CA ILE A 174 19.34 -3.18 7.66
C ILE A 174 18.72 -1.82 7.98
N ARG A 175 19.49 -0.89 8.56
CA ARG A 175 19.01 0.45 8.90
C ARG A 175 18.67 1.24 7.63
N ASP A 176 19.56 1.21 6.64
CA ASP A 176 19.37 1.95 5.40
C ASP A 176 18.21 1.39 4.59
N LEU A 177 18.06 0.07 4.52
CA LEU A 177 16.92 -0.58 3.89
C LEU A 177 15.60 -0.23 4.59
N ARG A 178 15.57 -0.18 5.93
CA ARG A 178 14.38 0.22 6.70
C ARG A 178 13.98 1.67 6.42
N ASN A 179 14.94 2.58 6.30
CA ASN A 179 14.67 3.98 5.95
C ASN A 179 14.06 4.09 4.55
N LYS A 180 14.52 3.29 3.58
CA LYS A 180 13.93 3.21 2.24
C LYS A 180 12.50 2.67 2.28
N VAL A 181 12.27 1.59 3.03
CA VAL A 181 10.92 1.01 3.23
C VAL A 181 9.97 2.03 3.87
N GLU A 182 10.40 2.79 4.88
CA GLU A 182 9.58 3.83 5.49
C GLU A 182 9.22 4.92 4.47
N THR A 183 10.17 5.34 3.64
CA THR A 183 9.96 6.35 2.60
C THR A 183 8.93 5.90 1.58
N LEU A 184 9.05 4.67 1.06
CA LEU A 184 8.09 4.10 0.10
C LEU A 184 6.71 3.88 0.71
N ASN A 185 6.64 3.45 1.98
CA ASN A 185 5.36 3.33 2.69
C ASN A 185 4.66 4.68 2.85
N ARG A 186 5.41 5.76 3.10
CA ARG A 186 4.85 7.12 3.13
C ARG A 186 4.29 7.52 1.76
N GLU A 187 5.04 7.29 0.67
CA GLU A 187 4.56 7.55 -0.70
C GLU A 187 3.28 6.76 -1.01
N LEU A 188 3.26 5.47 -0.68
CA LEU A 188 2.10 4.61 -0.86
C LEU A 188 0.88 5.10 -0.06
N SER A 189 1.08 5.53 1.19
CA SER A 189 0.00 6.06 2.03
C SER A 189 -0.58 7.37 1.52
N GLN A 190 0.24 8.21 0.87
CA GLN A 190 -0.22 9.46 0.26
C GLN A 190 -1.07 9.17 -0.98
N ILE A 191 -0.58 8.29 -1.86
CA ILE A 191 -1.29 7.91 -3.09
C ILE A 191 -2.61 7.21 -2.77
N SER A 192 -2.61 6.30 -1.80
CA SER A 192 -3.83 5.59 -1.36
C SER A 192 -4.86 6.46 -0.65
N ARG A 193 -4.48 7.67 -0.20
CA ARG A 193 -5.41 8.64 0.42
C ARG A 193 -5.94 9.64 -0.61
N SER A 194 -5.22 9.85 -1.70
CA SER A 194 -5.62 10.72 -2.82
C SER A 194 -6.39 10.00 -3.93
N ALA A 195 -6.41 8.66 -3.91
CA ALA A 195 -7.35 7.82 -4.67
C ALA A 195 -8.62 7.61 -3.84
#